data_AF-A0A1D6FRN0-F1
#
_entry.id   AF-A0A1D6FRN0-F1
#
_cell.length_a   1.000
_cell.length_b   1.000
_cell.length_c   1.000
_cell.angle_alpha   90.00
_cell.angle_beta   90.00
_cell.angle_gamma   90.00
#
_symmetry.space_group_name_H-M   'P 1'
#
loop_
_entity.id
_entity.type
_entity.pdbx_description
1 polymer ?
#
loop_
_entity_poly.entity_id
_entity_poly.type
_entity_poly.pdbx_seq_one_letter_code
_entity_poly.pdbx_strand_id
1 'polypeptide(L)' 'MVRGLIREVAGFAPYEKRITELLKVGKDKRALKLAKRKLGTHKRAKKKREEMMGVLRKMRSAGTHTDKKK' A
#
# COMPACT_ATOMS: atom_id res chain seq x y z
N MET A 1 -6.58 -14.51 8.81
CA MET A 1 -6.27 -15.60 7.87
C MET A 1 -6.88 -15.35 6.49
N VAL A 2 -8.20 -15.28 6.35
CA VAL A 2 -8.88 -15.22 5.04
C VAL A 2 -8.53 -13.99 4.18
N ARG A 3 -8.54 -12.77 4.76
CA ARG A 3 -8.27 -11.53 4.02
C ARG A 3 -6.83 -11.41 3.49
N GLY A 4 -5.88 -12.16 4.06
CA GLY A 4 -4.50 -12.20 3.60
C GLY A 4 -4.39 -13.01 2.31
N LEU A 5 -4.95 -14.22 2.31
CA LEU A 5 -4.97 -15.14 1.17
C LEU A 5 -5.67 -14.52 -0.05
N ILE A 6 -6.83 -13.87 0.15
CA ILE A 6 -7.55 -13.21 -0.95
C ILE A 6 -6.70 -12.12 -1.62
N ARG A 7 -5.91 -11.36 -0.86
CA ARG A 7 -5.06 -10.29 -1.40
C ARG A 7 -3.86 -10.80 -2.17
N GLU A 8 -3.37 -11.98 -1.81
CA GLU A 8 -2.29 -12.64 -2.54
C GLU A 8 -2.78 -13.11 -3.91
N VAL A 9 -3.99 -13.67 -3.99
CA VAL A 9 -4.58 -14.16 -5.25
C VAL A 9 -5.13 -13.03 -6.11
N ALA A 10 -5.92 -12.11 -5.56
CA ALA A 10 -6.60 -11.05 -6.32
C ALA A 10 -5.73 -9.80 -6.57
N GLY A 11 -4.65 -9.62 -5.81
CA GLY A 11 -3.77 -8.46 -5.93
C GLY A 11 -4.39 -7.12 -5.48
N PHE A 12 -3.78 -6.03 -5.92
CA PHE A 12 -4.18 -4.65 -5.57
C PHE A 12 -5.05 -4.00 -6.66
N ALA A 13 -6.04 -3.24 -6.23
CA ALA A 13 -6.86 -2.45 -7.14
C ALA A 13 -6.07 -1.27 -7.76
N PRO A 14 -6.47 -0.73 -8.92
CA PRO A 14 -5.72 0.34 -9.61
C PRO A 14 -5.49 1.60 -8.77
N TYR A 15 -6.46 1.96 -7.92
CA TYR A 15 -6.31 3.12 -7.03
C TYR A 15 -5.31 2.85 -5.89
N GLU A 16 -5.16 1.61 -5.47
CA GLU A 16 -4.21 1.19 -4.42
C GLU A 16 -2.79 1.22 -4.96
N LYS A 17 -2.59 0.75 -6.19
CA LYS A 17 -1.31 0.86 -6.92
C LYS A 17 -0.87 2.33 -7.02
N ARG A 18 -1.76 3.23 -7.41
CA ARG A 18 -1.48 4.67 -7.49
C ARG A 18 -1.17 5.31 -6.13
N ILE A 19 -1.79 4.83 -5.05
CA ILE A 19 -1.43 5.26 -3.68
C ILE A 19 -0.01 4.79 -3.35
N THR A 20 0.33 3.54 -3.64
CA THR A 20 1.67 3.01 -3.36
C THR A 20 2.78 3.73 -4.15
N GLU A 21 2.53 4.11 -5.40
CA GLU A 21 3.46 4.92 -6.20
C GLU A 21 3.70 6.30 -5.57
N LEU A 22 2.63 6.99 -5.15
CA LEU A 22 2.75 8.29 -4.50
C LEU A 22 3.51 8.18 -3.16
N LEU A 23 3.32 7.09 -2.42
CA LEU A 23 4.02 6.83 -1.17
C LEU A 23 5.51 6.48 -1.39
N LYS A 24 5.86 5.79 -2.49
CA LYS A 24 7.27 5.54 -2.86
C LYS A 24 8.03 6.84 -3.12
N VAL A 25 7.37 7.83 -3.72
CA VAL A 25 7.95 9.15 -4.05
C VAL A 25 7.86 10.14 -2.86
N GLY A 26 7.34 9.73 -1.70
CA GLY A 26 7.21 10.59 -0.52
C GLY A 26 6.11 11.66 -0.62
N LYS A 27 5.18 11.57 -1.57
CA LYS A 27 4.08 12.53 -1.79
C LYS A 27 2.85 12.20 -0.93
N ASP A 28 3.04 12.15 0.39
CA ASP A 28 2.02 11.72 1.36
C ASP A 28 0.72 12.52 1.32
N LYS A 29 0.80 13.86 1.21
CA LYS A 29 -0.39 14.73 1.14
C LYS A 29 -1.23 14.44 -0.11
N ARG A 30 -0.58 14.11 -1.24
CA ARG A 30 -1.28 13.73 -2.48
C ARG A 30 -1.88 12.34 -2.38
N ALA A 31 -1.17 11.38 -1.77
CA ALA A 31 -1.69 10.04 -1.50
C ALA A 31 -2.95 10.10 -0.62
N LEU A 32 -2.94 10.93 0.42
CA LEU A 32 -4.08 11.13 1.33
C LEU A 32 -5.26 11.81 0.62
N LYS A 33 -5.02 12.82 -0.23
CA LYS A 33 -6.07 13.46 -1.03
C LYS A 33 -6.73 12.46 -2.00
N LEU A 34 -5.93 11.62 -2.66
CA LEU A 34 -6.44 10.58 -3.57
C LEU A 34 -7.23 9.50 -2.82
N ALA A 35 -6.72 9.04 -1.68
CA ALA A 35 -7.40 8.07 -0.83
C ALA A 35 -8.73 8.63 -0.28
N LYS A 36 -8.77 9.90 0.15
CA LYS A 36 -10.01 10.56 0.59
C LYS A 36 -11.02 10.68 -0.55
N ARG A 37 -10.58 11.02 -1.77
CA ARG A 37 -11.46 11.08 -2.95
C ARG A 37 -12.06 9.72 -3.31
N LYS A 38 -11.34 8.61 -3.04
CA LYS A 38 -11.82 7.25 -3.34
C LYS A 38 -12.64 6.61 -2.21
N LEU A 39 -12.32 6.92 -0.95
CA LEU A 39 -12.93 6.29 0.23
C LEU A 39 -13.92 7.20 0.98
N GLY A 40 -14.03 8.47 0.56
CA GLY A 40 -14.92 9.50 1.09
C GLY A 40 -14.41 10.18 2.36
N THR A 41 -14.06 9.41 3.39
CA THR A 41 -13.77 9.96 4.73
C THR A 41 -12.28 9.99 5.07
N HIS A 42 -11.90 10.92 5.95
CA HIS A 42 -10.51 11.09 6.38
C HIS A 42 -9.98 9.91 7.21
N LYS A 43 -10.81 9.32 8.08
CA LYS A 43 -10.45 8.14 8.88
C LYS A 43 -10.13 6.94 7.98
N ARG A 44 -10.95 6.68 6.96
CA ARG A 44 -10.72 5.59 5.98
C ARG A 44 -9.48 5.85 5.14
N ALA A 45 -9.27 7.09 4.71
CA ALA A 45 -8.06 7.47 3.96
C ALA A 45 -6.78 7.24 4.77
N LYS A 46 -6.74 7.65 6.04
CA LYS A 46 -5.62 7.37 6.96
C LYS A 46 -5.38 5.87 7.11
N LYS A 47 -6.42 5.10 7.40
CA LYS A 47 -6.31 3.63 7.52
C LYS A 47 -5.75 2.99 6.25
N LYS A 48 -6.18 3.45 5.07
CA LYS A 48 -5.68 2.92 3.79
C LYS A 48 -4.23 3.32 3.52
N ARG A 49 -3.83 4.54 3.87
CA ARG A 49 -2.42 4.97 3.78
C ARG A 49 -1.52 4.09 4.65
N GLU A 50 -1.88 3.88 5.91
CA GLU A 50 -1.11 3.02 6.84
C GLU A 50 -0.97 1.59 6.29
N GLU A 51 -2.06 1.05 5.76
CA GLU A 51 -2.04 -0.28 5.15
C GLU A 51 -1.09 -0.36 3.94
N MET A 52 -1.12 0.65 3.05
CA MET A 52 -0.22 0.70 1.89
C MET A 52 1.24 0.93 2.29
N MET A 53 1.51 1.70 3.34
CA MET A 53 2.85 1.82 3.91
C MET A 53 3.34 0.49 4.49
N GLY A 54 2.47 -0.27 5.16
CA GLY A 54 2.78 -1.60 5.65
C GLY A 54 3.15 -2.58 4.53
N VAL A 55 2.45 -2.52 3.39
CA VAL A 55 2.78 -3.30 2.19
C VAL A 55 4.17 -2.93 1.66
N LEU A 56 4.48 -1.63 1.56
CA LEU A 56 5.80 -1.18 1.11
C LEU A 56 6.94 -1.64 2.03
N ARG A 57 6.72 -1.61 3.36
CA ARG A 57 7.69 -2.13 4.33
C ARG A 57 7.95 -3.63 4.13
N LYS A 58 6.88 -4.42 3.97
CA LYS A 58 6.99 -5.87 3.70
C LYS A 58 7.70 -6.17 2.37
N MET A 59 7.42 -5.40 1.32
CA MET A 59 8.10 -5.54 0.04
C MET A 59 9.60 -5.22 0.15
N ARG A 60 9.98 -4.18 0.90
CA ARG A 60 11.38 -3.85 1.15
C ARG A 60 12.10 -4.95 1.93
N SER A 61 11.50 -5.49 3.00
CA SER A 61 12.11 -6.58 3.78
C SER A 61 12.18 -7.90 3.01
N ALA A 62 11.26 -8.16 2.09
CA ALA A 62 11.31 -9.34 1.23
C ALA A 62 12.47 -9.26 0.21
N GLY A 63 12.70 -8.09 -0.39
CA GLY A 63 13.81 -7.87 -1.33
C GLY A 63 15.18 -8.11 -0.69
N THR A 64 15.37 -7.73 0.57
CA THR A 64 16.65 -7.95 1.28
C THR A 64 16.95 -9.43 1.58
N HIS A 65 15.94 -10.29 1.62
CA HIS A 65 16.13 -11.73 1.85
C HIS A 65 16.52 -12.48 0.56
N THR A 66 16.10 -12.00 -0.61
CA THR A 66 16.50 -12.58 -1.89
C THR A 66 17.95 -12.26 -2.25
N ASP A 67 18.45 -11.08 -1.86
CA ASP A 67 19.85 -10.69 -2.11
C ASP A 67 20.86 -11.44 -1.21
N LYS A 68 20.47 -11.87 0.00
CA LYS A 68 21.34 -12.63 0.91
C LYS A 68 21.47 -14.12 0.57
N LYS A 69 20.62 -14.64 -0.33
CA LYS A 69 20.58 -16.07 -0.71
C LYS A 69 21.24 -16.32 -2.07
N LYS A 70 21.83 -15.28 -2.68
CA LYS A 70 22.55 -15.34 -3.94
C LYS A 70 24.05 -15.26 -3.70
#